data_AF-A0A2Z7CDB1-F1
#
_entry.id   AF-A0A2Z7CDB1-F1
#
_cell.length_a   1.000
_cell.length_b   1.000
_cell.length_c   1.000
_cell.angle_alpha   90.00
_cell.angle_beta   90.00
_cell.angle_gamma   90.00
#
_symmetry.space_group_name_H-M   'P 1'
#
loop_
_entity.id
_entity.type
_entity.pdbx_description
1 polymer ?
#
loop_
_entity_poly.entity_id
_entity_poly.type
_entity_poly.pdbx_seq_one_letter_code
_entity_poly.pdbx_strand_id
1 'polypeptide(L)'
;MRRWLPLSDVILSMATKYILDPGVVQSLRISRLLPKRDVLDYGDISDAVTEAELVRRSVETCDSSPNAPSVAFVSKMFAVPMKMLPREEIIDNSTDGDSEECFLAFARIFSGVLFVGQRAFVLSALYDP
;
A
#
# COMPACT_ATOMS: atom_id res chain seq x y z
N MET A 1 -23.34 -25.15 18.56
CA MET A 1 -22.82 -24.40 19.73
C MET A 1 -22.07 -23.13 19.28
N ARG A 2 -22.73 -22.17 18.61
CA ARG A 2 -22.13 -20.87 18.21
C ARG A 2 -22.67 -19.67 19.00
N ARG A 3 -23.45 -19.91 20.06
CA ARG A 3 -24.26 -18.89 20.76
C ARG A 3 -23.75 -18.48 22.14
N TRP A 4 -22.69 -19.12 22.65
CA TRP A 4 -22.31 -18.95 24.06
C TRP A 4 -21.29 -17.84 24.34
N LEU A 5 -20.46 -17.47 23.37
CA LEU A 5 -19.60 -16.27 23.44
C LEU A 5 -19.43 -15.66 22.04
N PRO A 6 -19.83 -14.40 21.80
CA PRO A 6 -19.59 -13.70 20.54
C PRO A 6 -18.13 -13.23 20.49
N LEU A 7 -17.20 -14.18 20.37
CA LEU A 7 -15.76 -13.92 20.48
C LEU A 7 -15.25 -12.97 19.39
N SER A 8 -15.80 -13.05 18.18
CA SER A 8 -15.51 -12.10 17.08
C SER A 8 -15.75 -10.67 17.52
N ASP A 9 -16.89 -10.43 18.15
CA ASP A 9 -17.34 -9.08 18.50
C ASP A 9 -16.47 -8.52 19.62
N VAL A 10 -16.14 -9.35 20.62
CA VAL A 10 -15.25 -8.97 21.73
C VAL A 10 -13.84 -8.66 21.23
N ILE A 11 -13.26 -9.52 20.38
CA ILE A 11 -11.89 -9.33 19.88
C ILE A 11 -11.81 -8.14 18.93
N LEU A 12 -12.76 -7.99 18.00
CA LEU A 12 -12.79 -6.86 17.08
C LEU A 12 -13.03 -5.55 17.84
N SER A 13 -13.91 -5.54 18.85
CA SER A 13 -14.11 -4.38 19.71
C SER A 13 -12.83 -4.01 20.46
N MET A 14 -12.12 -4.99 21.02
CA MET A 14 -10.81 -4.77 21.63
C MET A 14 -9.82 -4.18 20.61
N ALA A 15 -9.72 -4.76 19.43
CA ALA A 15 -8.83 -4.28 18.37
C ALA A 15 -9.15 -2.82 18.02
N THR A 16 -10.42 -2.47 17.77
CA THR A 16 -10.82 -1.09 17.46
C THR A 16 -10.58 -0.10 18.60
N LYS A 17 -10.54 -0.59 19.85
CA LYS A 17 -10.37 0.26 21.03
C LYS A 17 -8.90 0.49 21.38
N TYR A 18 -8.04 -0.49 21.13
CA TYR A 18 -6.63 -0.47 21.57
C TYR A 18 -5.62 -0.36 20.43
N ILE A 19 -6.00 -0.71 19.20
CA ILE A 19 -5.17 -0.42 18.03
C ILE A 19 -5.44 1.02 17.63
N LEU A 20 -4.39 1.84 17.72
CA LEU A 20 -4.43 3.24 17.36
C LEU A 20 -4.74 3.43 15.86
N ASP A 21 -5.35 4.57 15.55
CA ASP A 21 -5.63 4.99 14.18
C ASP A 21 -4.36 4.96 13.31
N PRO A 22 -4.44 4.46 12.06
CA PRO A 22 -3.30 4.38 11.16
C PRO A 22 -2.57 5.72 11.00
N GLY A 23 -3.26 6.87 10.95
CA GLY A 23 -2.61 8.17 10.82
C GLY A 23 -1.68 8.49 11.98
N VAL A 24 -2.10 8.17 13.21
CA VAL A 24 -1.26 8.34 14.40
C VAL A 24 -0.08 7.37 14.38
N VAL A 25 -0.34 6.09 14.11
CA VAL A 25 0.70 5.03 14.12
C VAL A 25 1.74 5.24 13.01
N GLN A 26 1.34 5.81 11.88
CA GLN A 26 2.23 5.97 10.74
C GLN A 26 3.30 7.03 11.00
N SER A 27 2.95 8.13 11.65
CA SER A 27 3.92 9.13 12.12
C SER A 27 4.96 8.55 13.09
N LEU A 28 4.57 7.62 13.96
CA LEU A 28 5.49 6.92 14.87
C LEU A 28 6.44 5.97 14.14
N ARG A 29 6.07 5.50 12.94
CA ARG A 29 6.82 4.52 12.15
C ARG A 29 7.59 5.15 11.00
N ILE A 30 7.33 6.41 10.65
CA ILE A 30 7.87 7.04 9.43
C ILE A 30 9.40 7.00 9.39
N SER A 31 10.08 7.21 10.51
CA SER A 31 11.55 7.18 10.58
C SER A 31 12.14 5.79 10.30
N ARG A 32 11.37 4.72 10.56
CA ARG A 32 11.77 3.34 10.27
C ARG A 32 11.30 2.87 8.89
N LEU A 33 10.18 3.41 8.39
CA LEU A 33 9.64 3.07 7.06
C LEU A 33 10.39 3.80 5.95
N LEU A 34 10.61 5.10 6.11
CA LEU A 34 11.26 6.00 5.17
C LEU A 34 12.25 6.90 5.93
N PRO A 35 13.46 6.41 6.25
CA PRO A 35 14.48 7.19 6.93
C PRO A 35 14.78 8.50 6.20
N LYS A 36 15.06 9.57 6.95
CA LYS A 36 15.55 10.80 6.34
C LYS A 36 16.91 10.52 5.70
N ARG A 37 17.07 10.95 4.46
CA ARG A 37 18.36 10.90 3.77
C ARG A 37 19.13 12.17 4.08
N ASP A 38 20.40 12.04 4.43
CA ASP A 38 21.33 13.15 4.45
C ASP A 38 21.73 13.42 2.99
N VAL A 39 21.09 14.40 2.36
CA VAL A 39 21.42 14.81 0.99
C VAL A 39 22.72 15.58 1.03
N LEU A 40 23.78 15.04 0.42
CA LEU A 40 24.96 15.84 0.09
C LEU A 40 24.55 16.81 -1.02
N ASP A 41 24.76 18.10 -0.75
CA ASP A 41 24.35 19.25 -1.56
C ASP A 41 25.02 19.21 -2.95
N TYR A 42 24.43 18.45 -3.87
CA TYR A 42 24.77 18.47 -5.29
C TYR A 42 23.68 19.27 -5.99
N GLY A 43 24.06 20.46 -6.46
CA GLY A 43 23.18 21.59 -6.79
C GLY A 43 22.21 21.44 -7.98
N ASP A 44 21.76 20.23 -8.30
CA ASP A 44 20.78 19.95 -9.39
C ASP A 44 19.66 18.98 -8.96
N ILE A 45 19.61 18.54 -7.69
CA ILE A 45 18.68 17.50 -7.18
C ILE A 45 17.48 18.13 -6.43
N SER A 46 17.23 19.43 -6.58
CA SER A 46 16.20 20.13 -5.79
C SER A 46 14.81 19.51 -5.98
N ASP A 47 14.40 19.24 -7.22
CA ASP A 47 13.02 18.80 -7.51
C ASP A 47 12.76 17.38 -6.99
N ALA A 48 13.66 16.44 -7.24
CA ALA A 48 13.55 15.06 -6.74
C ALA A 48 13.56 14.99 -5.20
N VAL A 49 14.37 15.83 -4.54
CA VAL A 49 14.39 15.93 -3.07
C VAL A 49 13.06 16.49 -2.55
N THR A 50 12.49 17.50 -3.22
CA THR A 50 11.18 18.05 -2.84
C THR A 50 10.06 17.05 -3.03
N GLU A 51 10.07 16.27 -4.12
CA GLU A 51 9.10 15.20 -4.37
C GLU A 51 9.23 14.08 -3.32
N ALA A 52 10.45 13.65 -3.01
CA ALA A 52 10.70 12.63 -2.00
C ALA A 52 10.22 13.07 -0.60
N GLU A 53 10.43 14.34 -0.22
CA GLU A 53 9.91 14.89 1.04
C GLU A 53 8.39 15.00 1.03
N LEU A 54 7.78 15.36 -0.11
CA LEU A 54 6.31 15.36 -0.26
C LEU A 54 5.73 13.96 -0.09
N VAL A 55 6.33 12.95 -0.72
CA VAL A 55 5.96 11.54 -0.58
C VAL A 55 6.11 11.10 0.87
N ARG A 56 7.24 11.41 1.51
CA ARG A 56 7.50 11.08 2.91
C ARG A 56 6.44 11.70 3.83
N ARG A 57 6.08 12.96 3.64
CA ARG A 57 5.02 13.63 4.42
C ARG A 57 3.64 13.03 4.19
N SER A 58 3.30 12.71 2.94
CA SER A 58 2.01 12.10 2.61
C SER A 58 1.86 10.71 3.24
N VAL A 59 2.96 9.95 3.29
CA VAL A 59 3.04 8.72 4.09
C VAL A 59 2.95 9.03 5.58
N GLU A 60 3.65 10.04 6.11
CA GLU A 60 3.61 10.37 7.54
C GLU A 60 2.19 10.68 8.04
N THR A 61 1.41 11.41 7.25
CA THR A 61 0.03 11.81 7.59
C THR A 61 -1.04 10.79 7.18
N CYS A 62 -0.65 9.71 6.47
CA CYS A 62 -1.59 8.75 5.88
C CYS A 62 -2.64 9.45 4.99
N ASP A 63 -2.20 10.38 4.13
CA ASP A 63 -3.09 11.19 3.30
C ASP A 63 -3.87 10.32 2.30
N SER A 64 -5.20 10.37 2.36
CA SER A 64 -6.11 9.63 1.48
C SER A 64 -6.74 10.50 0.39
N SER A 65 -6.25 11.73 0.19
CA SER A 65 -6.74 12.61 -0.86
C SER A 65 -6.38 12.08 -2.26
N PRO A 66 -7.23 12.31 -3.28
CA PRO A 66 -6.97 11.82 -4.64
C PRO A 66 -5.76 12.51 -5.31
N ASN A 67 -5.32 13.65 -4.76
CA ASN A 67 -4.16 14.40 -5.25
C ASN A 67 -2.86 14.02 -4.53
N ALA A 68 -2.93 13.22 -3.45
CA ALA A 68 -1.75 12.73 -2.76
C ALA A 68 -1.02 11.66 -3.58
N PRO A 69 0.32 11.59 -3.50
CA PRO A 69 1.07 10.52 -4.14
C PRO A 69 0.63 9.17 -3.58
N SER A 70 0.33 8.24 -4.50
CA SER A 70 -0.11 6.89 -4.14
C SER A 70 1.09 6.00 -3.86
N VAL A 71 1.24 5.58 -2.61
CA VAL A 71 2.37 4.76 -2.15
C VAL A 71 1.83 3.46 -1.56
N ALA A 72 2.23 2.34 -2.14
CA ALA A 72 1.86 1.01 -1.65
C ALA A 72 3.10 0.12 -1.50
N PHE A 73 3.08 -0.73 -0.47
CA PHE A 73 4.09 -1.76 -0.26
C PHE A 73 3.49 -3.14 -0.42
N VAL A 74 4.00 -3.90 -1.39
CA VAL A 74 3.62 -5.29 -1.62
C VAL A 74 4.40 -6.19 -0.65
N SER A 75 3.69 -6.79 0.30
CA SER A 75 4.28 -7.66 1.32
C SER A 75 4.41 -9.12 0.87
N LYS A 76 3.49 -9.57 0.02
CA LYS A 76 3.43 -10.95 -0.47
C LYS A 76 2.74 -11.00 -1.81
N MET A 77 3.23 -11.85 -2.70
CA MET A 77 2.57 -12.19 -3.96
C MET A 77 2.44 -13.71 -4.05
N PHE A 78 1.36 -14.18 -4.66
CA PHE A 78 1.14 -15.60 -4.90
C PHE A 78 0.46 -15.81 -6.25
N ALA A 79 0.88 -16.87 -6.95
CA ALA A 79 0.24 -17.31 -8.17
C ALA A 79 -1.08 -18.00 -7.81
N VAL A 80 -2.15 -17.63 -8.50
CA VAL A 80 -3.51 -18.15 -8.30
C VAL A 80 -4.10 -18.49 -9.66
N PRO A 81 -4.64 -19.69 -9.86
CA PRO A 81 -5.40 -20.00 -11.06
C PRO A 81 -6.58 -19.04 -11.23
N MET A 82 -6.75 -18.46 -12.42
CA MET A 82 -7.83 -17.51 -12.74
C MET A 82 -9.21 -18.05 -12.34
N LYS A 83 -9.43 -19.36 -12.47
CA LYS A 83 -10.68 -20.06 -12.08
C LYS A 83 -11.03 -19.99 -10.58
N MET A 84 -10.07 -19.67 -9.72
CA MET A 84 -10.27 -19.53 -8.26
C MET A 84 -10.60 -18.11 -7.84
N LEU A 85 -10.50 -17.12 -8.74
CA LEU A 85 -10.84 -15.75 -8.42
C LEU A 85 -12.37 -15.52 -8.43
N PRO A 86 -12.89 -14.62 -7.59
CA PRO A 86 -14.27 -14.15 -7.68
C PRO A 86 -14.55 -13.56 -9.07
N ARG A 87 -15.61 -14.02 -9.73
CA ARG A 87 -15.89 -13.75 -11.16
C ARG A 87 -16.36 -12.32 -11.47
N GLU A 88 -16.66 -11.50 -10.47
CA GLU A 88 -17.34 -10.20 -10.69
C GLU A 88 -16.41 -9.01 -10.98
N GLU A 89 -15.09 -9.16 -10.83
CA GLU A 89 -14.14 -8.03 -10.96
C GLU A 89 -13.03 -8.24 -12.00
N ILE A 90 -13.06 -9.35 -12.75
CA ILE A 90 -12.12 -9.55 -13.86
C ILE A 90 -12.66 -8.71 -15.02
N ILE A 91 -12.10 -7.50 -15.18
CA ILE A 91 -12.24 -6.74 -16.42
C ILE A 91 -11.77 -7.66 -17.54
N ASP A 92 -12.72 -8.14 -18.34
CA ASP A 92 -12.54 -8.94 -19.56
C ASP A 92 -11.61 -8.21 -20.53
N ASN A 93 -10.30 -8.34 -20.34
CA ASN A 93 -9.32 -7.76 -21.26
C ASN A 93 -8.08 -8.63 -21.49
N SER A 94 -8.21 -9.94 -21.32
CA SER A 94 -7.29 -10.89 -21.94
C SER A 94 -8.05 -12.04 -22.59
N THR A 95 -8.75 -11.71 -23.67
CA THR A 95 -8.61 -12.48 -24.91
C THR A 95 -7.12 -12.57 -25.25
N ASP A 96 -6.64 -13.79 -25.51
CA ASP A 96 -5.27 -14.16 -25.93
C ASP A 96 -4.15 -14.08 -24.88
N GLY A 97 -3.95 -15.21 -24.19
CA GLY A 97 -2.72 -15.55 -23.49
C GLY A 97 -2.93 -16.70 -22.51
N ASP A 98 -2.36 -17.87 -22.82
CA ASP A 98 -2.44 -19.18 -22.11
C ASP A 98 -2.07 -19.21 -20.60
N SER A 99 -2.03 -18.07 -19.89
CA SER A 99 -1.83 -18.09 -18.44
C SER A 99 -3.13 -18.43 -17.73
N GLU A 100 -3.30 -19.71 -17.40
CA GLU A 100 -4.30 -20.18 -16.45
C GLU A 100 -4.14 -19.56 -15.04
N GLU A 101 -3.04 -18.82 -14.79
CA GLU A 101 -2.66 -18.25 -13.50
C GLU A 101 -2.48 -16.73 -13.54
N CYS A 102 -2.80 -16.07 -12.43
CA CYS A 102 -2.58 -14.65 -12.18
C CYS A 102 -1.77 -14.46 -10.89
N PHE A 103 -1.16 -13.30 -10.70
CA PHE A 103 -0.50 -12.97 -9.43
C PHE A 103 -1.39 -12.08 -8.57
N LEU A 104 -1.71 -12.56 -7.37
CA LEU A 104 -2.42 -11.79 -6.36
C LEU A 104 -1.42 -11.23 -5.35
N ALA A 105 -1.47 -9.91 -5.15
CA ALA A 105 -0.59 -9.19 -4.24
C ALA A 105 -1.34 -8.76 -2.96
N PHE A 106 -0.75 -9.02 -1.80
CA PHE A 106 -1.15 -8.39 -0.54
C PHE A 106 -0.31 -7.14 -0.32
N ALA A 107 -0.93 -5.98 -0.49
CA ALA A 107 -0.28 -4.68 -0.34
C ALA A 107 -0.91 -3.86 0.79
N ARG A 108 -0.08 -3.04 1.45
CA ARG A 108 -0.56 -1.95 2.30
C ARG A 108 -0.41 -0.65 1.52
N ILE A 109 -1.50 0.11 1.42
CA ILE A 109 -1.48 1.49 0.95
C ILE A 109 -1.08 2.37 2.14
N PHE A 110 -0.03 3.16 1.97
CA PHE A 110 0.47 4.09 2.97
C PHE A 110 0.00 5.52 2.70
N SER A 111 -0.24 5.89 1.44
CA SER A 111 -0.70 7.21 1.01
C SER A 111 -1.45 7.10 -0.31
N GLY A 112 -2.36 8.03 -0.58
CA GLY A 112 -3.16 8.15 -1.79
C GLY A 112 -4.26 7.10 -1.93
N VAL A 113 -4.81 7.01 -3.14
CA VAL A 113 -5.90 6.09 -3.49
C VAL A 113 -5.53 5.38 -4.78
N LEU A 114 -5.60 4.04 -4.76
CA LEU A 114 -5.38 3.23 -5.95
C LEU A 114 -6.71 2.92 -6.65
N PHE A 115 -6.69 2.94 -7.98
CA PHE A 115 -7.86 2.59 -8.80
C PHE A 115 -7.49 1.66 -9.95
N VAL A 116 -8.49 0.95 -10.47
CA VAL A 116 -8.30 -0.03 -11.54
C VAL A 116 -7.89 0.67 -12.84
N GLY A 117 -6.87 0.15 -13.51
CA GLY A 117 -6.29 0.76 -14.73
C GLY A 117 -5.26 1.86 -14.45
N GLN A 118 -4.99 2.18 -13.18
CA GLN A 118 -3.92 3.12 -12.82
C GLN A 118 -2.55 2.57 -13.20
N ARG A 119 -1.73 3.41 -13.85
CA ARG A 119 -0.31 3.12 -14.05
C ARG A 119 0.45 3.43 -12.76
N ALA A 120 1.24 2.48 -12.30
CA ALA A 120 2.08 2.63 -11.11
C ALA A 120 3.54 2.29 -11.44
N PHE A 121 4.47 2.93 -10.74
CA PHE A 121 5.89 2.62 -10.81
C PHE A 121 6.23 1.56 -9.77
N VAL A 122 6.82 0.44 -10.20
CA VAL A 122 7.29 -0.61 -9.30
C VAL A 122 8.76 -0.35 -8.96
N LEU A 123 9.02 0.00 -7.72
CA LEU A 123 10.36 0.33 -7.24
C LEU A 123 11.09 -0.94 -6.78
N SER A 124 12.37 -1.05 -7.13
CA SER A 124 13.23 -2.14 -6.65
C SER A 124 13.80 -1.83 -5.26
N ALA A 125 14.32 -2.84 -4.57
CA ALA A 125 14.97 -2.65 -3.26
C ALA A 125 16.22 -1.75 -3.32
N LEU A 126 16.79 -1.57 -4.51
CA LEU A 126 17.97 -0.74 -4.77
C LEU A 126 17.61 0.60 -5.42
N TYR A 127 16.32 0.94 -5.49
CA TYR A 127 15.88 2.18 -6.09
C TYR A 127 16.45 3.38 -5.33
N ASP A 128 17.20 4.20 -6.06
CA ASP A 128 17.66 5.50 -5.61
C ASP A 128 17.13 6.56 -6.60
N PRO A 129 16.09 7.33 -6.22
CA PRO A 129 15.53 8.40 -7.05
C PRO A 129 16.53 9.50 -7.37
#